data_AF-E2BT03-F1
#
_entry.id   AF-E2BT03-F1
#
_cell.length_a   1.000
_cell.length_b   1.000
_cell.length_c   1.000
_cell.angle_alpha   90.00
_cell.angle_beta   90.00
_cell.angle_gamma   90.00
#
_symmetry.space_group_name_H-M   'P 1'
#
loop_
_entity.id
_entity.type
_entity.pdbx_description
1 polymer ?
#
loop_
_entity_poly.entity_id
_entity_poly.type
_entity_poly.pdbx_seq_one_letter_code
_entity_poly.pdbx_strand_id
1 'polypeptide(L)' 'WEVLPHVAYSLDLDPSDYHFMAFKTYAFENYEEVRKWMDEWIASKPESFYRRGIHLLSEK' A
#
# COMPACT_ATOMS: atom_id res chain seq x y z
N TRP A 1 -16.06 14.37 5.86
CA TRP A 1 -14.69 13.93 5.50
C TRP A 1 -13.77 15.10 5.78
N GLU A 2 -12.53 14.82 6.19
CA GLU A 2 -11.49 15.83 6.38
C GLU A 2 -10.31 15.43 5.50
N VAL A 3 -9.69 16.41 4.82
CA VAL A 3 -8.50 16.17 4.01
C VAL A 3 -7.28 16.49 4.85
N LEU A 4 -6.41 15.50 5.01
CA LEU A 4 -5.13 15.68 5.69
C LEU A 4 -4.18 16.49 4.79
N PRO A 5 -3.42 17.45 5.35
CA PRO A 5 -2.39 18.14 4.59
C PRO A 5 -1.33 17.12 4.14
N HIS A 6 -0.95 17.16 2.86
CA HIS A 6 0.07 16.30 2.29
C HIS A 6 1.09 17.14 1.52
N VAL A 7 2.37 16.89 1.77
CA VAL A 7 3.47 17.61 1.14
C VAL A 7 3.74 17.02 -0.25
N ALA A 8 4.06 17.87 -1.22
CA ALA A 8 4.39 17.41 -2.57
C ALA A 8 5.67 16.55 -2.55
N TYR A 9 5.66 15.46 -3.32
CA TYR A 9 6.79 14.52 -3.49
C TYR A 9 7.20 13.75 -2.23
N SER A 10 6.29 13.56 -1.27
CA SER A 10 6.55 12.84 -0.02
C SER A 10 6.07 11.38 -0.04
N LEU A 11 6.71 10.55 -0.89
CA LEU A 11 6.42 9.09 -0.94
C LEU A 11 6.71 8.40 0.40
N ASP A 12 7.65 8.93 1.17
CA ASP A 12 7.95 8.46 2.52
C ASP A 12 6.84 8.79 3.52
N LEU A 13 5.97 9.77 3.24
CA LEU A 13 4.85 10.13 4.09
C LEU A 13 3.52 9.51 3.65
N ASP A 14 3.47 8.78 2.53
CA ASP A 14 2.26 8.05 2.11
C ASP A 14 2.36 6.56 2.47
N PRO A 15 1.55 6.06 3.44
CA PRO A 15 1.48 4.64 3.76
C PRO A 15 1.17 3.74 2.54
N SER A 16 0.49 4.29 1.54
CA SER A 16 0.22 3.60 0.28
C SER A 16 1.52 3.29 -0.44
N ASP A 17 2.43 4.25 -0.57
CA ASP A 17 3.69 4.10 -1.29
C ASP A 17 4.72 3.28 -0.50
N TYR A 18 4.98 3.61 0.77
CA TYR A 18 6.08 2.97 1.51
C TYR A 18 5.73 1.61 2.14
N HIS A 19 4.45 1.27 2.29
CA HIS A 19 4.03 0.06 3.00
C HIS A 19 3.09 -0.84 2.17
N PHE A 20 2.09 -0.27 1.50
CA PHE A 20 1.11 -1.06 0.73
C PHE A 20 1.60 -1.43 -0.68
N MET A 21 2.16 -0.47 -1.42
CA MET A 21 2.60 -0.58 -2.81
C MET A 21 4.08 -0.96 -2.94
N ALA A 22 4.66 -1.58 -1.91
CA ALA A 22 6.02 -2.13 -1.95
C ALA A 22 6.10 -3.39 -2.85
N PHE A 23 5.50 -3.32 -4.04
CA PHE A 23 5.53 -4.36 -5.04
C PHE A 23 6.92 -4.43 -5.64
N LYS A 24 7.53 -5.61 -5.54
CA LYS A 24 8.61 -5.98 -6.45
C LYS A 24 8.01 -6.08 -7.85
N THR A 25 8.81 -5.79 -8.88
CA THR A 25 8.38 -5.90 -10.28
C THR A 25 7.84 -7.30 -10.58
N TYR A 26 6.51 -7.44 -10.65
CA TYR A 26 5.82 -8.62 -11.15
C TYR A 26 5.48 -8.37 -12.62
N ALA A 27 5.81 -9.32 -13.49
CA ALA A 27 5.36 -9.30 -14.87
C ALA A 27 4.03 -10.07 -14.93
N PHE A 28 2.96 -9.37 -15.29
CA PHE A 28 1.63 -9.96 -15.51
C PHE A 28 1.36 -10.02 -17.01
N GLU A 29 0.72 -11.08 -17.47
CA GLU A 29 0.39 -11.29 -18.88
C GLU A 29 -0.90 -10.59 -19.28
N ASN A 30 -1.84 -10.39 -18.35
CA ASN A 30 -3.12 -9.75 -18.62
C ASN A 30 -3.77 -9.16 -17.36
N TYR A 31 -4.87 -8.43 -17.55
CA TYR A 31 -5.61 -7.75 -16.48
C TYR A 31 -6.23 -8.71 -15.45
N GLU A 32 -6.76 -9.85 -15.88
CA GLU A 32 -7.39 -10.80 -14.96
C GLU A 32 -6.37 -11.41 -13.99
N GLU A 33 -5.14 -11.63 -14.46
CA GLU A 33 -4.03 -12.06 -13.61
C GLU A 33 -3.69 -11.01 -12.55
N VAL A 34 -3.58 -9.73 -12.95
CA VAL A 34 -3.36 -8.62 -12.01
C VAL A 34 -4.47 -8.56 -10.96
N ARG A 35 -5.73 -8.64 -11.41
CA ARG A 35 -6.90 -8.56 -10.52
C ARG A 35 -6.91 -9.68 -9.50
N LYS A 36 -6.79 -10.93 -9.97
CA LYS A 36 -6.78 -12.10 -9.09
C LYS A 36 -5.61 -12.03 -8.10
N TRP A 37 -4.42 -11.68 -8.58
CA TRP A 37 -3.24 -11.56 -7.74
C TRP A 37 -3.41 -10.47 -6.67
N MET A 38 -3.99 -9.32 -7.03
CA MET A 38 -4.25 -8.24 -6.08
C MET A 38 -5.27 -8.64 -5.01
N ASP A 39 -6.36 -9.30 -5.41
CA ASP A 39 -7.40 -9.79 -4.48
C ASP A 39 -6.82 -10.80 -3.49
N GLU A 40 -6.04 -11.79 -3.97
CA GLU A 40 -5.36 -12.78 -3.13
C GLU A 40 -4.30 -12.13 -2.23
N TRP A 41 -3.52 -11.18 -2.75
CA TRP A 41 -2.47 -10.51 -2.00
C TRP A 41 -3.05 -9.66 -0.87
N ILE A 42 -4.12 -8.90 -1.11
CA ILE A 42 -4.82 -8.14 -0.06
C ILE A 42 -5.38 -9.11 0.98
N ALA A 43 -6.09 -10.17 0.57
CA ALA A 43 -6.67 -11.15 1.48
C ALA A 43 -5.61 -11.89 2.31
N SER A 44 -4.37 -12.01 1.81
CA SER A 44 -3.26 -12.65 2.53
C SER A 44 -2.74 -11.83 3.72
N LYS A 45 -3.02 -10.52 3.80
CA LYS A 45 -2.45 -9.66 4.84
C LYS A 45 -3.27 -9.72 6.13
N PRO A 46 -2.62 -9.91 7.29
CA PRO A 46 -3.33 -9.80 8.56
C PRO A 46 -3.72 -8.34 8.84
N GLU A 47 -4.73 -8.12 9.67
CA GLU A 47 -5.16 -6.76 10.06
C GLU A 47 -4.00 -5.92 10.64
N SER A 48 -3.09 -6.57 11.38
CA SER A 48 -1.89 -5.94 11.95
C SER A 48 -0.96 -5.35 10.89
N PHE A 49 -0.95 -5.89 9.67
CA PHE A 49 -0.19 -5.32 8.55
C PHE A 49 -0.69 -3.91 8.22
N TYR A 50 -2.00 -3.71 8.06
CA TYR A 50 -2.58 -2.41 7.74
C TYR A 50 -2.42 -1.42 8.88
N ARG A 51 -2.68 -1.89 10.12
CA ARG A 51 -2.47 -1.06 11.32
C ARG A 51 -1.04 -0.57 11.39
N ARG A 52 -0.06 -1.46 11.17
CA ARG A 52 1.37 -1.09 11.22
C ARG A 52 1.71 -0.01 10.20
N GLY A 53 1.23 -0.12 8.96
CA GLY A 53 1.47 0.88 7.92
C GLY A 53 1.04 2.28 8.34
N ILE A 54 -0.13 2.41 8.96
CA ILE A 54 -0.64 3.69 9.46
C ILE A 54 0.20 4.19 10.65
N HIS A 55 0.59 3.32 11.58
CA HIS A 55 1.37 3.73 12.76
C HIS A 55 2.78 4.21 12.41
N LEU A 56 3.39 3.68 11.35
CA LEU A 56 4.70 4.15 10.87
C LEU A 56 4.67 5.63 10.45
N LEU A 57 3.52 6.20 10.12
CA LEU A 57 3.40 7.64 9.86
C LEU A 57 3.70 8.49 11.11
N SER A 58 3.47 7.96 12.31
CA SER A 58 3.80 8.67 13.56
C SER A 58 5.30 8.63 13.89
N GLU A 59 6.05 7.74 13.23
CA GLU A 59 7.50 7.58 13.42
C GLU A 59 8.32 8.38 12.38
N LYS A 60 7.65 9.02 11.41
CA LYS A 60 8.26 9.82 10.34
C LYS A 60 7.94 11.30 10.51
#